data_AF-A0A955GFM7-F1
#
_entry.id   AF-A0A955GFM7-F1
#
_cell.length_a   1.000
_cell.length_b   1.000
_cell.length_c   1.000
_cell.angle_alpha   90.00
_cell.angle_beta   90.00
_cell.angle_gamma   90.00
#
_symmetry.space_group_name_H-M   'P 1'
#
loop_
_entity.id
_entity.type
_entity.pdbx_description
1 polymer ?
#
loop_
_entity_poly.entity_id
_entity_poly.type
_entity_poly.pdbx_seq_one_letter_code
_entity_poly.pdbx_strand_id
1 'polypeptide(L)'
;MLYNFDLPDRLIAQVPASPRDSAKLLVYSMASRQITDAVFSDIDRFLAQDTTLVVNNSKVENCRWIFGAIEVFVLEKNDPTTIRALVRPGKKFRVGKKLQINDWLSFETLAIDEDGIRTLRISVPHDD
;
A
#
# COMPACT_ATOMS: atom_id res chain seq x y z
N MET A 1 -14.08 -12.09 23.77
CA MET A 1 -13.48 -13.16 22.95
C MET A 1 -14.45 -13.59 21.84
N LEU A 2 -14.89 -12.68 20.96
CA LEU A 2 -15.90 -13.01 19.93
C LEU A 2 -15.30 -13.62 18.65
N TYR A 3 -13.97 -13.65 18.54
CA TYR A 3 -13.23 -14.06 17.34
C TYR A 3 -12.24 -15.20 17.59
N ASN A 4 -12.49 -16.02 18.62
CA ASN A 4 -11.68 -17.20 18.88
C ASN A 4 -12.38 -18.46 18.34
N PHE A 5 -11.67 -19.28 17.59
CA PHE A 5 -12.15 -20.55 17.05
C PHE A 5 -11.01 -21.58 17.05
N ASP A 6 -11.37 -22.86 17.08
CA ASP A 6 -10.39 -23.94 16.99
C ASP A 6 -9.83 -24.01 15.57
N LEU A 7 -8.54 -23.71 15.42
CA LEU A 7 -7.81 -23.80 14.15
C LEU A 7 -6.63 -24.76 14.34
N PRO A 8 -6.80 -26.05 14.02
CA PRO A 8 -5.69 -27.00 14.05
C PRO A 8 -4.56 -26.57 13.10
N ASP A 9 -3.31 -26.61 13.56
CA ASP A 9 -2.12 -26.18 12.78
C ASP A 9 -2.02 -26.87 11.41
N ARG A 10 -2.46 -28.13 11.34
CA ARG A 10 -2.50 -28.92 10.09
C ARG A 10 -3.40 -28.32 9.00
N LEU A 11 -4.31 -27.41 9.34
CA LEU A 11 -5.19 -26.72 8.40
C LEU A 11 -4.59 -25.40 7.90
N ILE A 12 -3.46 -24.96 8.45
CA ILE A 12 -2.71 -23.79 7.97
C ILE A 12 -1.80 -24.24 6.84
N ALA A 13 -2.13 -23.83 5.61
CA ALA A 13 -1.33 -24.15 4.43
C ALA A 13 0.10 -23.63 4.59
N GLN A 14 1.09 -24.53 4.47
CA GLN A 14 2.51 -24.19 4.50
C GLN A 14 3.08 -23.86 3.12
N VAL A 15 2.39 -24.32 2.08
CA VAL A 15 2.70 -24.08 0.67
C VAL A 15 1.41 -23.79 -0.09
N PRO A 16 1.45 -22.97 -1.16
CA PRO A 16 0.27 -22.71 -1.97
C PRO A 16 -0.19 -23.97 -2.71
N ALA A 17 -1.48 -24.02 -3.06
CA ALA A 17 -2.01 -25.02 -3.97
C ALA A 17 -1.34 -24.91 -5.36
N SER A 18 -1.18 -26.03 -6.05
CA SER A 18 -0.63 -26.10 -7.40
C SER A 18 -1.45 -27.07 -8.25
N PRO A 19 -2.09 -26.61 -9.36
CA PRO A 19 -2.17 -25.22 -9.84
C PRO A 19 -2.82 -24.24 -8.85
N ARG A 20 -2.55 -22.93 -8.97
CA ARG A 20 -2.99 -21.93 -7.98
C ARG A 20 -4.52 -21.85 -7.83
N ASP A 21 -5.23 -21.98 -8.94
CA ASP A 21 -6.69 -21.97 -9.04
C ASP A 21 -7.35 -23.27 -8.57
N SER A 22 -6.57 -24.31 -8.23
CA SER A 22 -7.09 -25.52 -7.57
C SER A 22 -7.39 -25.33 -6.07
N ALA A 23 -7.07 -24.16 -5.50
CA ALA A 23 -7.39 -23.84 -4.12
C ALA A 23 -8.91 -23.88 -3.87
N LYS A 24 -9.31 -24.31 -2.67
CA LYS A 24 -10.72 -24.28 -2.25
C LYS A 24 -11.23 -22.84 -2.20
N LEU A 25 -12.46 -22.65 -2.63
CA LEU A 25 -13.20 -21.40 -2.57
C LEU A 25 -14.44 -21.60 -1.69
N LEU A 26 -14.53 -20.89 -0.57
CA LEU A 26 -15.74 -20.84 0.25
C LEU A 26 -16.60 -19.66 -0.22
N VAL A 27 -17.78 -19.95 -0.76
CA VAL A 27 -18.74 -18.94 -1.18
C VAL A 27 -19.81 -18.78 -0.10
N TYR A 28 -19.90 -17.58 0.47
CA TYR A 28 -20.91 -17.25 1.48
C TYR A 28 -21.94 -16.27 0.91
N SER A 29 -23.19 -16.71 0.82
CA SER A 29 -24.31 -15.86 0.43
C SER A 29 -24.85 -15.11 1.65
N MET A 30 -24.70 -13.78 1.67
CA MET A 30 -25.24 -12.95 2.75
C MET A 30 -26.77 -13.01 2.82
N ALA A 31 -27.44 -13.10 1.68
CA ALA A 31 -28.91 -13.09 1.60
C ALA A 31 -29.53 -14.38 2.14
N SER A 32 -28.99 -15.54 1.74
CA SER A 32 -29.51 -16.85 2.18
C SER A 32 -28.80 -17.44 3.39
N ARG A 33 -27.69 -16.83 3.83
CA ARG A 33 -26.75 -17.37 4.83
C ARG A 33 -26.18 -18.74 4.47
N GLN A 34 -26.22 -19.10 3.19
CA GLN A 34 -25.74 -20.37 2.70
C GLN A 34 -24.22 -20.33 2.49
N ILE A 35 -23.56 -21.43 2.86
CA ILE A 35 -22.17 -21.71 2.55
C ILE A 35 -22.14 -22.75 1.42
N THR A 36 -21.34 -22.48 0.40
CA THR A 36 -21.09 -23.39 -0.71
C THR A 36 -19.59 -23.60 -0.85
N ASP A 37 -19.17 -24.86 -0.87
CA ASP A 37 -17.79 -25.23 -1.21
C ASP A 37 -17.62 -25.31 -2.72
N ALA A 38 -16.58 -24.65 -3.24
CA ALA A 38 -16.20 -24.64 -4.64
C ALA A 38 -14.66 -24.70 -4.79
N VAL A 39 -14.18 -24.63 -6.03
CA VAL A 39 -12.76 -24.47 -6.36
C VAL A 39 -12.56 -23.09 -6.99
N PHE A 40 -11.40 -22.46 -6.78
CA PHE A 40 -11.17 -21.09 -7.24
C PHE A 40 -11.26 -20.94 -8.77
N SER A 41 -11.00 -22.00 -9.53
CA SER A 41 -11.25 -22.07 -10.97
C SER A 41 -12.71 -21.84 -11.38
N ASP A 42 -13.66 -22.01 -10.46
CA ASP A 42 -15.10 -21.76 -10.69
C ASP A 42 -15.55 -20.34 -10.28
N ILE A 43 -14.61 -19.43 -9.94
CA ILE A 43 -14.94 -18.11 -9.40
C ILE A 43 -15.85 -17.29 -10.33
N ASP A 44 -15.70 -17.45 -11.64
CA ASP A 44 -16.48 -16.79 -12.67
C ASP A 44 -17.98 -17.08 -12.56
N ARG A 45 -18.37 -18.27 -12.09
CA ARG A 45 -19.78 -18.66 -11.87
C ARG A 45 -20.48 -17.84 -10.79
N PHE A 46 -19.71 -17.19 -9.92
CA PHE A 46 -20.22 -16.42 -8.78
C PHE A 46 -20.16 -14.91 -9.01
N LEU A 47 -19.63 -14.47 -10.14
CA LEU A 47 -19.54 -13.05 -10.50
C LEU A 47 -20.62 -12.72 -11.52
N ALA A 48 -21.37 -11.64 -11.29
CA ALA A 48 -22.27 -11.10 -12.31
C ALA A 48 -21.46 -10.60 -13.51
N GLN A 49 -22.06 -10.59 -14.69
CA GLN A 49 -21.39 -10.15 -15.93
C GLN A 49 -20.80 -8.73 -15.82
N ASP A 50 -21.48 -7.84 -15.10
CA ASP A 50 -21.05 -6.45 -14.91
C ASP A 50 -20.19 -6.23 -13.65
N THR A 51 -19.45 -7.27 -13.22
CA THR A 51 -18.58 -7.18 -12.04
C THR A 51 -17.24 -6.52 -12.38
N THR A 52 -16.87 -5.48 -11.61
CA THR A 52 -15.52 -4.93 -11.64
C THR A 52 -14.65 -5.59 -10.58
N LEU A 53 -13.59 -6.28 -10.99
CA LEU A 53 -12.59 -6.85 -10.09
C LEU A 53 -11.46 -5.85 -9.85
N VAL A 54 -11.35 -5.36 -8.62
CA VAL A 54 -10.23 -4.53 -8.19
C VAL A 54 -9.14 -5.45 -7.63
N VAL A 55 -8.05 -5.61 -8.38
CA VAL A 55 -6.90 -6.41 -7.96
C VAL A 55 -5.83 -5.49 -7.41
N ASN A 56 -5.31 -5.81 -6.23
CA ASN A 56 -4.15 -5.11 -5.70
C ASN A 56 -2.88 -5.56 -6.44
N ASN A 57 -2.27 -4.66 -7.21
CA ASN A 57 -0.98 -4.88 -7.85
C ASN A 57 0.11 -4.11 -7.08
N SER A 58 0.77 -4.78 -6.14
CA SER A 58 1.83 -4.16 -5.34
C SER A 58 3.15 -4.12 -6.11
N LYS A 59 3.66 -2.91 -6.40
CA LYS A 59 5.04 -2.70 -6.88
C LYS A 59 5.90 -2.24 -5.70
N VAL A 60 7.06 -2.88 -5.50
CA VAL A 60 8.02 -2.44 -4.49
C VAL A 60 8.89 -1.36 -5.12
N GLU A 61 8.61 -0.11 -4.76
CA GLU A 61 9.44 1.04 -5.08
C GLU A 61 10.20 1.49 -3.83
N ASN A 62 11.44 1.96 -3.98
CA ASN A 62 12.24 2.46 -2.84
C ASN A 62 11.81 3.87 -2.43
N CYS A 63 10.57 3.98 -1.97
CA CYS A 63 9.91 5.23 -1.63
C CYS A 63 10.26 5.75 -0.23
N ARG A 64 11.04 5.03 0.57
CA ARG A 64 11.32 5.37 1.98
C ARG A 64 12.74 5.85 2.17
N TRP A 65 12.94 7.15 2.33
CA TRP A 65 14.27 7.74 2.57
C TRP A 65 14.45 8.09 4.04
N ILE A 66 15.58 7.66 4.62
CA ILE A 66 15.88 7.83 6.04
C ILE A 66 17.20 8.61 6.19
N PHE A 67 17.13 9.73 6.91
CA PHE A 67 18.25 10.63 7.21
C PHE A 67 18.33 10.86 8.72
N GLY A 68 18.95 9.91 9.43
CA GLY A 68 18.98 9.91 10.90
C GLY A 68 17.56 9.85 11.49
N ALA A 69 17.14 10.90 12.19
CA ALA A 69 15.79 11.00 12.77
C ALA A 69 14.74 11.56 11.80
N ILE A 70 15.11 11.85 10.56
CA ILE A 70 14.21 12.33 9.50
C ILE A 70 13.84 11.17 8.58
N GLU A 71 12.56 11.04 8.28
CA GLU A 71 12.02 10.07 7.34
C GLU A 71 11.13 10.80 6.33
N VAL A 72 11.32 10.47 5.05
CA VAL A 72 10.52 10.96 3.92
C VAL A 72 10.02 9.74 3.15
N PHE A 73 8.71 9.52 3.16
CA PHE A 73 8.05 8.43 2.46
C PHE A 73 7.31 8.98 1.24
N VAL A 74 7.89 8.80 0.06
CA VAL A 74 7.42 9.29 -1.23
C VAL A 74 6.19 8.52 -1.67
N LEU A 75 5.09 9.23 -1.85
CA LEU A 75 3.83 8.69 -2.36
C LEU A 75 3.76 8.83 -3.88
N GLU A 76 4.26 9.95 -4.39
CA GLU A 76 4.14 10.34 -5.81
C GLU A 76 5.32 11.22 -6.21
N LYS A 77 5.81 11.03 -7.44
CA LYS A 77 6.76 11.94 -8.10
C LYS A 77 5.96 12.82 -9.07
N ASN A 78 5.91 14.12 -8.82
CA ASN A 78 5.20 15.05 -9.70
C ASN A 78 6.09 15.48 -10.87
N ASP A 79 7.37 15.71 -10.60
CA ASP A 79 8.41 16.03 -11.58
C ASP A 79 9.79 15.60 -11.01
N PRO A 80 10.90 15.69 -11.77
CA PRO A 80 12.22 15.24 -11.31
C PRO A 80 12.68 15.86 -10.00
N THR A 81 12.14 17.02 -9.61
CA THR A 81 12.52 17.76 -8.40
C THR A 81 11.37 17.99 -7.43
N THR A 82 10.16 17.49 -7.71
CA THR A 82 8.99 17.69 -6.84
C THR A 82 8.32 16.37 -6.52
N ILE A 83 8.15 16.10 -5.24
CA ILE A 83 7.54 14.88 -4.71
C ILE A 83 6.39 15.21 -3.75
N ARG A 84 5.43 14.29 -3.63
CA ARG A 84 4.48 14.25 -2.52
C ARG A 84 4.91 13.17 -1.53
N ALA A 85 5.03 13.53 -0.26
CA ALA A 85 5.55 12.61 0.75
C ALA A 85 4.90 12.77 2.13
N LEU A 86 4.82 11.64 2.84
CA LEU A 86 4.66 11.64 4.29
C LEU A 86 6.02 11.86 4.93
N VAL A 87 6.09 12.69 5.98
CA VAL A 87 7.36 13.03 6.62
C VAL A 87 7.29 12.89 8.13
N ARG A 88 8.42 12.51 8.72
CA ARG A 88 8.60 12.43 10.17
C ARG A 88 9.97 13.02 10.55
N PRO A 89 10.06 13.91 11.55
CA PRO A 89 8.96 14.56 12.26
C PRO A 89 8.38 15.73 11.46
N GLY A 90 7.05 15.77 11.29
CA GLY A 90 6.36 16.78 10.50
C GLY A 90 6.66 18.24 10.89
N LYS A 91 7.00 18.50 12.16
CA LYS A 91 7.41 19.84 12.64
C LYS A 91 8.60 20.44 11.90
N LYS A 92 9.44 19.63 11.25
CA LYS A 92 10.59 20.09 10.45
C LYS A 92 10.20 20.55 9.04
N PHE A 93 9.01 20.21 8.56
CA PHE A 93 8.51 20.45 7.20
C PHE A 93 7.26 21.34 7.22
N ARG A 94 7.43 22.60 7.64
CA ARG A 94 6.36 23.61 7.55
C ARG A 94 6.46 24.31 6.20
N VAL A 95 5.33 24.74 5.64
CA VAL A 95 5.30 25.50 4.37
C VAL A 95 6.32 26.65 4.38
N GLY A 96 7.07 26.78 3.28
CA GLY A 96 8.14 27.77 3.10
C GLY A 96 9.46 27.43 3.80
N LYS A 97 9.53 26.34 4.59
CA LYS A 97 10.76 25.95 5.28
C LYS A 97 11.64 25.10 4.37
N LYS A 98 12.91 25.49 4.30
CA LYS A 98 14.00 24.68 3.74
C LYS A 98 14.70 23.88 4.84
N LEU A 99 14.85 22.58 4.63
CA LEU A 99 15.53 21.64 5.50
C LEU A 99 16.76 21.10 4.77
N GLN A 100 17.95 21.50 5.20
CA GLN A 100 19.20 20.94 4.71
C GLN A 100 19.45 19.57 5.35
N ILE A 101 19.78 18.57 4.54
CA ILE A 101 20.17 17.24 5.02
C ILE A 101 21.70 17.10 5.05
N ASN A 102 22.36 17.50 3.98
CA ASN A 102 23.82 17.53 3.80
C ASN A 102 24.17 18.54 2.68
N ASP A 103 25.41 18.62 2.22
CA ASP A 103 25.86 19.66 1.27
C ASP A 103 25.15 19.64 -0.09
N TRP A 104 24.56 18.51 -0.50
CA TRP A 104 23.96 18.33 -1.82
C TRP A 104 22.44 18.10 -1.79
N LEU A 105 21.88 17.67 -0.65
CA LEU A 105 20.45 17.39 -0.48
C LEU A 105 19.77 18.35 0.49
N SER A 106 18.69 18.96 0.02
CA SER A 106 17.77 19.75 0.81
C SER A 106 16.33 19.57 0.33
N PHE A 107 15.38 19.78 1.24
CA PHE A 107 13.95 19.77 0.98
C PHE A 107 13.36 21.14 1.26
N GLU A 108 12.60 21.69 0.32
CA GLU A 108 11.75 22.86 0.55
C GLU A 108 10.28 22.43 0.57
N THR A 109 9.57 22.79 1.64
CA THR A 109 8.13 22.45 1.75
C THR A 109 7.30 23.49 1.01
N LEU A 110 6.71 23.09 -0.12
CA LEU A 110 5.88 23.96 -0.95
C LEU A 110 4.43 24.03 -0.44
N ALA A 111 3.88 22.91 0.01
CA ALA A 111 2.50 22.81 0.49
C ALA A 111 2.32 21.66 1.49
N ILE A 112 1.23 21.72 2.25
CA ILE A 112 0.74 20.64 3.11
C ILE A 112 -0.77 20.52 2.84
N ASP A 113 -1.24 19.33 2.47
CA ASP A 113 -2.67 19.07 2.27
C ASP A 113 -3.40 18.66 3.57
N GLU A 114 -4.71 18.41 3.48
CA GLU A 114 -5.57 18.11 4.63
C GLU A 114 -5.20 16.80 5.33
N ASP A 115 -4.68 15.82 4.58
CA ASP A 115 -4.17 14.54 5.11
C ASP A 115 -2.75 14.69 5.69
N GLY A 116 -2.20 15.90 5.61
CA GLY A 116 -0.86 16.22 6.05
C GLY A 116 0.20 15.66 5.09
N ILE A 117 -0.07 15.38 3.82
CA ILE A 117 0.98 15.06 2.84
C ILE A 117 1.70 16.35 2.45
N ARG A 118 3.02 16.27 2.27
CA ARG A 118 3.87 17.44 2.00
C ARG A 118 4.27 17.40 0.54
N THR A 119 4.04 18.51 -0.17
CA THR A 119 4.68 18.74 -1.47
C THR A 119 6.06 19.30 -1.21
N LEU A 120 7.11 18.56 -1.58
CA LEU A 120 8.51 18.92 -1.34
C LEU A 120 9.24 19.14 -2.66
N ARG A 121 10.02 20.22 -2.73
CA ARG A 121 11.05 20.40 -3.75
C ARG A 121 12.39 19.87 -3.24
N ILE A 122 13.04 19.00 -4.01
CA ILE A 122 14.38 18.47 -3.73
C ILE A 122 15.46 19.22 -4.51
N SER A 123 16.61 19.47 -3.89
CA SER A 123 17.72 20.21 -4.55
C SER A 123 18.49 19.42 -5.60
N VAL A 124 18.34 18.11 -5.61
CA VAL A 124 18.89 17.22 -6.62
C VAL A 124 17.73 16.48 -7.29
N PRO A 125 17.76 16.28 -8.62
CA PRO A 125 16.78 15.46 -9.28
C PRO A 125 16.74 14.07 -8.67
N HIS A 126 15.55 13.52 -8.51
CA HIS A 126 15.40 12.10 -8.29
C HIS A 126 15.39 11.41 -9.65
N ASP A 127 16.51 10.80 -10.04
CA ASP A 127 16.54 9.90 -11.19
C ASP A 127 15.88 8.56 -10.81
N ASP A 128 15.14 7.96 -11.75
CA ASP A 128 14.49 6.64 -11.58
C ASP A 128 15.50 5.51 -11.39
#